data_AF-A0A183U9B9-F1
#
_entry.id   AF-A0A183U9B9-F1
#
_cell.length_a   1.000
_cell.length_b   1.000
_cell.length_c   1.000
_cell.angle_alpha   90.00
_cell.angle_beta   90.00
_cell.angle_gamma   90.00
#
_symmetry.space_group_name_H-M   'P 1'
#
loop_
_entity.id
_entity.type
_entity.pdbx_description
1 polymer ?
#
loop_
_entity_poly.entity_id
_entity_poly.type
_entity_poly.pdbx_seq_one_letter_code
_entity_poly.pdbx_strand_id
1 'polypeptide(L)' 'MRVINGKPEYRNGFDVWMKIMRNEGFFALWKGFTPYYFRLGPQTVLIFVFLEQLNAYYFKHVLGVTNAHGAL' A
#
# COMPACT_ATOMS: atom_id res chain seq x y z
N MET A 1 -7.14 23.22 8.30
CA MET A 1 -6.78 23.90 7.04
C MET A 1 -6.20 25.25 7.39
N ARG A 2 -4.97 25.55 6.96
CA ARG A 2 -4.40 26.89 7.13
C ARG A 2 -5.06 27.80 6.09
N VAL A 3 -5.42 29.01 6.52
CA VAL A 3 -6.06 30.02 5.67
C VAL A 3 -5.08 31.18 5.59
N ILE A 4 -4.50 31.42 4.42
CA ILE A 4 -3.62 32.55 4.18
C ILE A 4 -4.43 33.60 3.43
N ASN A 5 -4.59 34.80 4.02
CA ASN A 5 -5.26 35.94 3.40
C ASN A 5 -6.71 35.70 2.94
N GLY A 6 -7.53 35.03 3.77
CA GLY A 6 -8.99 34.98 3.59
C GLY A 6 -9.49 34.19 2.39
N LYS A 7 -8.60 33.51 1.64
CA LYS A 7 -8.95 32.54 0.59
C LYS A 7 -8.48 31.16 1.06
N PRO A 8 -9.28 30.09 0.88
CA PRO A 8 -8.80 28.74 1.16
C PRO A 8 -7.53 28.50 0.32
N GLU A 9 -6.46 28.05 0.98
CA GLU A 9 -5.13 27.88 0.37
C GLU A 9 -5.15 26.98 -0.88
N TYR A 10 -6.16 26.10 -0.92
CA TYR A 10 -6.51 25.28 -2.06
C TYR A 10 -8.02 25.29 -2.28
N ARG A 11 -8.45 25.70 -3.47
CA ARG A 11 -9.89 25.73 -3.84
C ARG A 11 -10.42 24.36 -4.24
N ASN A 12 -9.57 23.55 -4.88
CA ASN A 12 -9.86 22.21 -5.40
C ASN A 12 -8.62 21.34 -5.28
N GLY A 13 -8.78 20.01 -5.16
CA GLY A 13 -7.66 19.07 -5.14
C GLY A 13 -6.72 19.23 -6.34
N PHE A 14 -7.26 19.54 -7.51
CA PHE A 14 -6.48 19.76 -8.74
C PHE A 14 -5.56 20.99 -8.68
N ASP A 15 -5.98 22.06 -8.00
CA ASP A 15 -5.17 23.26 -7.78
C ASP A 15 -3.99 22.97 -6.83
N VAL A 16 -4.18 22.04 -5.89
CA VAL A 16 -3.11 21.51 -5.03
C VAL A 16 -2.06 20.79 -5.88
N TRP A 17 -2.51 19.84 -6.72
CA TRP A 17 -1.63 19.04 -7.58
C TRP A 17 -0.79 19.91 -8.51
N MET A 18 -1.42 20.91 -9.15
CA MET A 18 -0.72 21.81 -10.06
C MET A 18 0.30 22.71 -9.34
N LYS A 19 -0.02 23.22 -8.14
CA LYS A 19 0.93 24.00 -7.32
C LYS A 19 2.10 23.16 -6.81
N ILE A 20 1.86 21.92 -6.36
CA ILE A 20 2.92 21.00 -5.91
C ILE A 20 3.88 20.69 -7.05
N MET A 21 3.36 20.32 -8.23
CA MET A 21 4.18 20.04 -9.41
C MET A 21 5.04 21.25 -9.83
N ARG A 22 4.49 22.47 -9.75
CA ARG A 22 5.19 23.69 -10.19
C ARG A 22 6.19 24.23 -9.16
N ASN A 23 5.94 24.06 -7.86
CA ASN A 23 6.80 24.60 -6.80
C ASN A 23 7.86 23.61 -6.30
N GLU A 24 7.54 22.31 -6.22
CA GLU A 24 8.42 21.29 -5.64
C GLU A 24 8.95 20.26 -6.66
N GLY A 25 8.37 20.23 -7.87
CA GLY A 25 8.75 19.33 -8.96
C GLY A 25 8.13 17.93 -8.88
N PHE A 26 8.22 17.18 -9.98
CA PHE A 26 7.61 15.83 -10.11
C PHE A 26 8.09 14.83 -9.03
N PHE A 27 9.32 14.98 -8.55
CA PHE A 27 9.89 14.15 -7.49
C PHE A 27 9.27 14.38 -6.11
N ALA A 28 8.60 15.51 -5.87
CA ALA A 28 7.93 15.79 -4.60
C ALA A 28 6.76 14.82 -4.34
N LEU A 29 6.06 14.41 -5.40
CA LEU A 29 5.00 13.41 -5.33
C LEU A 29 5.53 12.02 -4.96
N TRP A 30 6.78 11.72 -5.31
CA TRP A 30 7.39 10.42 -5.04
C TRP A 30 8.02 10.30 -3.63
N LYS A 31 8.27 11.43 -2.94
CA LYS A 31 8.84 11.40 -1.58
C LYS A 31 8.01 10.61 -0.56
N GLY A 32 6.68 10.54 -0.74
CA GLY A 32 5.78 9.77 0.12
C GLY A 32 5.53 8.32 -0.33
N PHE A 33 5.92 7.98 -1.56
CA PHE A 33 5.63 6.67 -2.13
C PHE A 33 6.55 5.58 -1.60
N THR A 34 7.84 5.88 -1.40
CA THR A 34 8.81 4.92 -0.84
C THR A 34 8.41 4.40 0.55
N PRO A 35 8.06 5.24 1.55
CA PRO A 35 7.62 4.73 2.85
C PRO A 35 6.29 3.99 2.77
N TYR A 36 5.39 4.39 1.84
CA TYR A 36 4.14 3.66 1.60
C TYR A 36 4.39 2.27 1.02
N TYR A 37 5.25 2.16 0.02
CA TYR A 37 5.61 0.90 -0.62
C TYR A 37 6.37 -0.03 0.34
N PHE A 38 7.28 0.53 1.14
CA PHE A 38 8.01 -0.20 2.18
C PHE A 38 7.10 -0.74 3.28
N ARG A 39 5.95 -0.10 3.54
CA ARG A 39 4.91 -0.64 4.44
C ARG A 39 4.06 -1.71 3.76
N LEU A 40 3.76 -1.54 2.47
CA LEU A 40 2.94 -2.49 1.72
C LEU A 40 3.63 -3.83 1.52
N GLY A 41 4.94 -3.83 1.24
CA GLY A 41 5.75 -5.04 1.07
C GLY A 41 5.64 -6.05 2.22
N PRO A 42 5.93 -5.69 3.48
CA PRO A 42 5.80 -6.62 4.60
C PRO A 42 4.35 -7.02 4.85
N GLN A 43 3.40 -6.11 4.63
CA GLN A 43 1.98 -6.43 4.81
C GLN A 43 1.53 -7.54 3.85
N THR A 44 1.89 -7.47 2.57
CA THR A 44 1.49 -8.49 1.59
C THR A 44 2.21 -9.82 1.82
N VAL A 45 3.51 -9.79 2.17
CA VAL A 45 4.28 -11.00 2.46
C VAL A 45 3.75 -11.72 3.69
N LEU A 46 3.43 -11.00 4.77
CA LEU A 46 2.88 -11.60 5.98
C LEU A 46 1.55 -12.30 5.70
N ILE A 47 0.63 -11.65 4.97
CA ILE A 47 -0.66 -12.24 4.59
C ILE A 47 -0.45 -13.53 3.77
N PHE A 48 0.51 -13.52 2.84
CA PHE A 48 0.83 -14.68 2.04
C PHE A 48 1.34 -15.86 2.90
N VAL A 49 2.28 -15.60 3.81
CA VAL A 49 2.81 -16.61 4.73
C VAL A 49 1.71 -17.18 5.62
N PHE A 50 0.85 -16.34 6.19
CA PHE A 50 -0.27 -16.81 7.01
C PHE A 50 -1.24 -17.68 6.21
N LEU A 51 -1.51 -17.32 4.95
CA LEU A 51 -2.36 -18.10 4.07
C LEU A 51 -1.73 -19.46 3.75
N GLU A 52 -0.43 -19.52 3.50
CA GLU A 52 0.30 -20.78 3.29
C GLU A 52 0.22 -21.70 4.51
N GLN A 53 0.44 -21.17 5.71
CA GLN A 53 0.36 -21.94 6.95
C GLN A 53 -1.07 -22.44 7.23
N LEU A 54 -2.08 -21.59 7.03
CA LEU A 54 -3.48 -21.96 7.18
C LEU A 54 -3.89 -23.04 6.17
N ASN A 55 -3.47 -22.88 4.92
CA ASN A 55 -3.77 -23.84 3.86
C ASN A 55 -3.10 -25.18 4.13
N ALA A 56 -1.83 -25.19 4.55
CA ALA A 56 -1.12 -26.41 4.94
C ALA A 56 -1.79 -27.12 6.13
N TYR A 57 -2.21 -26.37 7.16
CA TYR A 57 -2.92 -26.93 8.30
C TYR A 57 -4.29 -27.51 7.91
N TYR A 58 -5.02 -26.80 7.03
CA TYR A 58 -6.32 -27.21 6.50
C TYR A 58 -6.21 -28.49 5.67
N PHE A 59 -5.25 -28.57 4.75
CA PHE A 59 -5.03 -29.78 3.94
C PHE A 59 -4.72 -31.00 4.81
N LYS A 60 -3.91 -30.83 5.85
CA LYS A 60 -3.53 -31.93 6.77
C LYS A 60 -4.71 -32.46 7.59
N HIS A 61 -5.58 -31.58 8.11
CA HIS A 61 -6.64 -31.98 9.05
C HIS A 61 -8.00 -32.25 8.39
N VAL A 62 -8.30 -31.62 7.25
CA VAL A 62 -9.63 -31.70 6.61
C VAL A 62 -9.62 -32.62 5.40
N LEU A 63 -8.56 -32.59 4.58
CA LEU A 63 -8.55 -33.29 3.28
C LEU A 63 -7.75 -34.61 3.30
N GLY A 64 -6.91 -34.87 4.29
CA GLY A 64 -6.17 -36.14 4.41
C GLY A 64 -5.19 -36.44 3.26
N VAL A 65 -4.97 -35.46 2.36
CA VAL A 65 -4.08 -35.58 1.21
C VAL A 65 -2.65 -35.25 1.66
N THR A 66 -1.79 -36.28 1.72
CA THR A 66 -0.38 -36.21 2.17
C THR A 66 0.55 -35.47 1.20
N ASN A 67 0.11 -35.18 -0.03
CA ASN A 67 0.96 -34.59 -1.06
C ASN A 67 0.36 -33.30 -1.63
N ALA A 68 0.47 -32.20 -0.88
CA ALA A 68 0.27 -30.86 -1.42
C ALA A 68 1.63 -30.23 -1.74
N HIS A 69 2.39 -30.85 -2.65
CA HIS A 69 3.66 -30.29 -3.16
C HIS A 69 3.46 -29.14 -4.17
N GLY A 70 2.35 -28.42 -4.10
CA GLY A 70 1.93 -27.49 -5.16
C GLY A 70 1.05 -26.34 -4.70
N ALA A 71 1.29 -25.77 -3.52
CA ALA A 71 0.75 -24.45 -3.18
C ALA A 71 1.69 -23.34 -3.69
N LEU A 72 2.11 -23.47 -4.95
CA LEU A 72 2.53 -22.43 -5.89
C LEU A 72 1.94 -22.79 -7.25
#